data_AF-Q8AXA8-F1
#
_entry.id   AF-Q8AXA8-F1
#
_cell.length_a   1.000
_cell.length_b   1.000
_cell.length_c   1.000
_cell.angle_alpha   90.00
_cell.angle_beta   90.00
_cell.angle_gamma   90.00
#
_symmetry.space_group_name_H-M   'P 1'
#
loop_
_entity.id
_entity.type
_entity.pdbx_description
1 polymer ?
#
loop_
_entity_poly.entity_id
_entity_poly.type
_entity_poly.pdbx_seq_one_letter_code
_entity_poly.pdbx_strand_id
1 'polypeptide(L)'
;MGTDAAIFRTMGKQTAMRTDQYNSRWLNDPAFVRAQLIPDSSERNDDKLYFFFREKSADAPLSPGVYSRIGRICLNDDGGHCCLVNKWSTFLKARLVCSVPGPDGIETHFDELQDVFIQQTQDTKNPVIYAVFSASGSVFKGSAVCVYSMADIRMVFNGP
;
A
#
# COMPACT_ATOMS: atom_id res chain seq x y z
N MET A 1 17.57 -16.45 3.23
CA MET A 1 17.95 -15.04 3.41
C MET A 1 17.01 -14.23 2.53
N GLY A 2 16.04 -13.49 3.09
CA GLY A 2 14.99 -12.81 2.31
C GLY A 2 13.56 -12.93 2.85
N THR A 3 13.36 -13.52 4.03
CA THR A 3 12.04 -13.76 4.64
C THR A 3 11.56 -12.63 5.55
N ASP A 4 12.37 -11.58 5.75
CA ASP A 4 12.06 -10.42 6.59
C ASP A 4 11.93 -9.16 5.73
N ALA A 5 10.90 -9.12 4.88
CA ALA A 5 10.58 -7.93 4.12
C ALA A 5 9.93 -6.87 5.03
N ALA A 6 10.38 -5.62 4.92
CA ALA A 6 9.94 -4.53 5.78
C ALA A 6 10.08 -3.16 5.11
N ILE A 7 9.32 -2.19 5.60
CA ILE A 7 9.48 -0.77 5.23
C ILE A 7 10.40 -0.13 6.27
N PHE A 8 11.50 0.46 5.82
CA PHE A 8 12.51 1.08 6.68
C PHE A 8 12.66 2.58 6.44
N ARG A 9 12.98 3.32 7.50
CA ARG A 9 13.60 4.66 7.41
C ARG A 9 14.95 4.62 8.07
N THR A 10 15.97 4.93 7.30
CA THR A 10 17.39 4.94 7.69
C THR A 10 18.04 6.27 7.32
N MET A 11 19.35 6.39 7.52
CA MET A 11 20.18 7.54 7.10
C MET A 11 19.85 8.88 7.80
N GLY A 12 18.98 8.87 8.81
CA GLY A 12 18.74 10.01 9.69
C GLY A 12 19.65 10.02 10.92
N LYS A 13 19.52 11.08 11.74
CA LYS A 13 20.17 11.15 13.07
C LYS A 13 19.54 10.20 14.10
N GLN A 14 18.29 9.81 13.86
CA GLN A 14 17.54 8.90 14.71
C GLN A 14 17.85 7.43 14.40
N THR A 15 17.53 6.56 15.35
CA THR A 15 17.56 5.11 15.16
C THR A 15 16.70 4.70 13.96
N ALA A 16 17.10 3.64 13.26
CA ALA A 16 16.34 3.12 12.13
C ALA A 16 14.93 2.69 12.56
N MET A 17 13.93 3.17 11.82
CA MET A 17 12.53 2.80 11.99
C MET A 17 12.19 1.65 11.04
N ARG A 18 11.34 0.72 11.49
CA ARG A 18 10.88 -0.41 10.66
C ARG A 18 9.45 -0.86 10.93
N THR A 19 8.88 -1.63 10.00
CA THR A 19 7.67 -2.42 10.28
C THR A 19 7.95 -3.56 11.26
N ASP A 20 6.91 -3.98 11.99
CA ASP A 20 7.00 -5.09 12.94
C ASP A 20 7.42 -6.40 12.25
N GLN A 21 8.35 -7.11 12.88
CA GLN A 21 9.01 -8.27 12.29
C GLN A 21 8.14 -9.52 12.48
N TYR A 22 8.07 -10.38 11.46
CA TYR A 22 7.33 -11.64 11.50
C TYR A 22 5.85 -11.49 11.87
N ASN A 23 5.25 -10.36 11.51
CA ASN A 23 3.85 -10.04 11.78
C ASN A 23 3.08 -9.90 10.46
N SER A 24 2.37 -10.96 10.05
CA SER A 24 1.61 -11.01 8.80
C SER A 24 0.48 -9.98 8.71
N ARG A 25 0.02 -9.43 9.85
CA ARG A 25 -0.94 -8.32 9.87
C ARG A 25 -0.32 -7.03 9.32
N TRP A 26 0.99 -6.84 9.50
CA TRP A 26 1.70 -5.70 8.94
C TRP A 26 2.07 -5.95 7.48
N LEU A 27 2.85 -7.00 7.23
CA LEU A 27 3.32 -7.37 5.90
C LEU A 27 3.41 -8.89 5.80
N ASN A 28 2.89 -9.45 4.72
CA ASN A 28 2.87 -10.90 4.52
C ASN A 28 3.47 -11.29 3.16
N ASP A 29 4.78 -11.54 3.13
CA ASP A 29 5.53 -11.84 1.90
C ASP A 29 5.30 -10.78 0.79
N PRO A 30 5.55 -9.49 1.06
CA PRO A 30 5.27 -8.41 0.13
C PRO A 30 6.31 -8.30 -0.99
N ALA A 31 5.85 -7.86 -2.16
CA ALA A 31 6.67 -7.33 -3.23
C ALA A 31 6.36 -5.83 -3.42
N PHE A 32 7.33 -4.97 -3.10
CA PHE A 32 7.20 -3.52 -3.19
C PHE A 32 7.38 -3.02 -4.63
N VAL A 33 6.56 -2.05 -5.01
CA VAL A 33 6.52 -1.47 -6.36
C VAL A 33 6.95 0.00 -6.34
N ARG A 34 6.38 0.81 -5.44
CA ARG A 34 6.68 2.24 -5.35
C ARG A 34 6.54 2.79 -3.94
N ALA A 35 7.34 3.80 -3.62
CA ALA A 35 7.11 4.70 -2.49
C ALA A 35 7.00 6.14 -3.02
N GLN A 36 6.07 6.93 -2.47
CA GLN A 36 5.84 8.31 -2.88
C GLN A 36 5.48 9.18 -1.68
N LEU A 37 6.11 10.35 -1.56
CA LEU A 37 5.66 11.41 -0.66
C LEU A 37 4.46 12.13 -1.29
N ILE A 38 3.33 12.19 -0.58
CA ILE A 38 2.13 12.95 -0.97
C ILE A 38 1.68 13.76 0.24
N PRO A 39 1.69 15.11 0.17
CA PRO A 39 1.17 15.96 1.22
C PRO A 39 -0.34 15.78 1.40
N ASP A 40 -0.82 15.77 2.64
CA ASP A 40 -2.26 15.77 2.93
C ASP A 40 -2.83 17.18 3.11
N SER A 41 -2.02 18.12 3.59
CA SER A 41 -2.43 19.50 3.82
C SER A 41 -1.32 20.48 3.39
N SER A 42 -1.49 21.77 3.69
CA SER A 42 -0.41 22.75 3.57
C SER A 42 0.64 22.66 4.68
N GLU A 43 0.34 21.91 5.75
CA GLU A 43 1.25 21.70 6.86
C GLU A 43 2.15 20.49 6.60
N ARG A 44 3.47 20.71 6.61
CA ARG A 44 4.45 19.64 6.38
C ARG A 44 4.38 18.51 7.41
N ASN A 45 3.81 18.77 8.59
CA ASN A 45 3.63 17.75 9.62
C ASN A 45 2.56 16.71 9.25
N ASP A 46 1.69 17.02 8.28
CA ASP A 46 0.67 16.10 7.81
C ASP A 46 1.12 15.26 6.62
N ASP A 47 2.34 15.50 6.11
CA ASP A 47 2.92 14.78 4.98
C ASP A 47 2.98 13.27 5.25
N LYS A 48 2.60 12.48 4.25
CA LYS A 48 2.60 11.02 4.36
C LYS A 48 3.39 10.38 3.22
N LEU A 49 4.06 9.28 3.55
CA LEU A 49 4.67 8.38 2.59
C LEU A 49 3.67 7.27 2.26
N TYR A 50 3.37 7.13 0.98
CA TYR A 50 2.52 6.08 0.44
C TYR A 50 3.37 5.00 -0.22
N PHE A 51 3.12 3.74 0.15
CA PHE A 51 3.82 2.57 -0.34
C PHE A 51 2.85 1.69 -1.13
N PHE A 52 3.20 1.36 -2.36
CA PHE A 52 2.43 0.49 -3.24
C PHE A 52 3.14 -0.85 -3.34
N PHE A 53 2.43 -1.92 -3.04
CA PHE A 53 2.98 -3.26 -3.00
C PHE A 53 1.87 -4.30 -3.20
N ARG A 54 2.27 -5.54 -3.45
CA ARG A 54 1.37 -6.70 -3.38
C ARG A 54 1.88 -7.66 -2.32
N GLU A 55 0.99 -8.40 -1.68
CA GLU A 55 1.35 -9.34 -0.62
C GLU A 55 0.39 -10.53 -0.60
N LYS A 56 0.74 -11.62 0.10
CA LYS A 56 -0.19 -12.72 0.34
C LYS A 56 -1.30 -12.27 1.27
N SER A 57 -2.55 -12.61 0.93
CA SER A 57 -3.70 -12.36 1.79
C SER A 57 -3.51 -13.06 3.14
N ALA A 58 -3.47 -12.27 4.21
CA ALA A 58 -3.52 -12.78 5.59
C ALA A 58 -4.98 -13.04 6.04
N ASP A 59 -5.95 -12.49 5.31
CA ASP A 59 -7.36 -12.37 5.72
C ASP A 59 -8.21 -13.58 5.29
N ALA A 60 -7.70 -14.41 4.37
CA ALA A 60 -8.42 -15.56 3.83
C ALA A 60 -7.52 -16.82 3.77
N PRO A 61 -7.25 -17.48 4.91
CA PRO A 61 -6.36 -18.66 4.96
C PRO A 61 -6.85 -19.84 4.09
N LEU A 62 -8.14 -19.89 3.75
CA LEU A 62 -8.76 -20.91 2.89
C LEU A 62 -8.74 -20.55 1.40
N SER A 63 -8.36 -19.31 1.04
CA SER A 63 -8.22 -18.86 -0.34
C SER A 63 -6.88 -18.12 -0.47
N PRO A 64 -5.77 -18.85 -0.68
CA PRO A 64 -4.47 -18.24 -0.85
C PRO A 64 -4.50 -17.36 -2.11
N GLY A 65 -4.63 -16.05 -1.91
CA GLY A 65 -4.63 -15.03 -2.95
C GLY A 65 -3.55 -13.99 -2.69
N VAL A 66 -3.07 -13.36 -3.75
CA VAL A 66 -2.27 -12.13 -3.67
C VAL A 66 -3.23 -10.96 -3.64
N TYR A 67 -2.96 -9.95 -2.82
CA TYR A 67 -3.66 -8.68 -2.86
C TYR A 67 -2.71 -7.54 -3.10
N SER A 68 -3.13 -6.63 -3.99
CA SER A 68 -2.53 -5.33 -4.14
C SER A 68 -2.93 -4.41 -3.00
N ARG A 69 -1.97 -3.69 -2.45
CA ARG A 69 -2.12 -2.83 -1.27
C ARG A 69 -1.51 -1.46 -1.51
N ILE A 70 -2.11 -0.49 -0.84
CA ILE A 70 -1.48 0.80 -0.56
C ILE A 70 -1.31 0.92 0.95
N GLY A 71 -0.11 1.26 1.40
CA GLY A 71 0.20 1.57 2.79
C GLY A 71 0.49 3.06 2.95
N ARG A 72 0.20 3.64 4.12
CA ARG A 72 0.60 5.01 4.47
C ARG A 72 1.35 5.04 5.80
N ILE A 73 2.30 5.96 5.91
CA ILE A 73 3.07 6.28 7.14
C ILE A 73 3.21 7.80 7.22
N CYS A 74 2.99 8.39 8.39
CA CYS A 74 3.27 9.82 8.61
C CYS A 74 4.78 10.08 8.52
N LEU A 75 5.18 11.11 7.79
CA LEU A 75 6.60 11.40 7.55
C LEU A 75 7.38 11.64 8.85
N ASN A 76 6.72 12.24 9.83
CA ASN A 76 7.23 12.58 11.17
C ASN A 76 6.98 11.48 12.23
N ASP A 77 6.59 10.27 11.84
CA ASP A 77 6.42 9.16 12.78
C ASP A 77 7.77 8.75 13.38
N ASP A 78 7.89 8.85 14.70
CA ASP A 78 9.10 8.51 15.46
C ASP A 78 8.91 7.29 16.37
N GLY A 79 7.83 6.54 16.14
CA GLY A 79 7.47 5.35 16.89
C GLY A 79 6.84 5.63 18.23
N GLY A 80 6.57 4.55 18.98
CA GLY A 80 5.95 4.66 20.30
C GLY A 80 6.96 4.73 21.45
N HIS A 81 6.51 5.29 22.58
CA HIS A 81 7.36 5.52 23.76
C HIS A 81 7.66 4.24 24.57
N CYS A 82 6.67 3.35 24.72
CA CYS A 82 6.79 2.09 25.47
C CYS A 82 6.58 0.87 24.57
N CYS A 83 5.53 0.89 23.76
CA CYS A 83 5.26 -0.09 22.70
C CYS A 83 5.75 0.47 21.36
N LEU A 84 6.08 -0.39 20.40
CA LEU A 84 6.52 0.03 19.05
C LEU A 84 7.76 0.96 19.06
N VAL A 85 8.67 0.76 20.01
CA VAL A 85 9.97 1.46 20.02
C VAL A 85 10.72 1.14 18.73
N ASN A 86 11.15 2.17 18.00
CA ASN A 86 11.78 2.08 16.68
C ASN A 86 10.90 1.36 15.62
N LYS A 87 9.58 1.34 15.81
CA LYS A 87 8.61 0.77 14.86
C LYS A 87 7.53 1.79 14.51
N TRP A 88 7.03 1.74 13.28
CA TRP A 88 6.01 2.68 12.81
C TRP A 88 4.75 2.65 13.71
N SER A 89 4.34 3.79 14.23
CA SER A 89 3.11 3.93 15.01
C SER A 89 1.90 4.30 14.15
N THR A 90 2.15 4.79 12.93
CA THR A 90 1.15 5.34 12.00
C THR A 90 0.93 4.48 10.76
N PHE A 91 1.56 3.29 10.69
CA PHE A 91 1.43 2.40 9.54
C PHE A 91 0.01 1.84 9.44
N LEU A 92 -0.65 2.15 8.31
CA LEU A 92 -1.93 1.57 7.93
C LEU A 92 -1.83 1.07 6.48
N LYS A 93 -2.60 0.04 6.13
CA LYS A 93 -2.71 -0.46 4.75
C LYS A 93 -4.15 -0.74 4.34
N ALA A 94 -4.45 -0.55 3.07
CA ALA A 94 -5.74 -0.80 2.44
C ALA A 94 -5.56 -1.61 1.15
N ARG A 95 -6.60 -2.34 0.71
CA ARG A 95 -6.59 -3.07 -0.57
C ARG A 95 -6.83 -2.11 -1.73
N LEU A 96 -6.06 -2.25 -2.80
CA LEU A 96 -6.38 -1.66 -4.11
C LEU A 96 -7.16 -2.69 -4.90
N VAL A 97 -8.44 -2.40 -5.18
CA VAL A 97 -9.28 -3.28 -5.99
C VAL A 97 -9.24 -2.80 -7.43
N CYS A 98 -8.87 -3.69 -8.34
CA CYS A 98 -8.97 -3.50 -9.77
C CYS A 98 -9.77 -4.69 -10.33
N SER A 99 -11.04 -4.47 -10.67
CA SER A 99 -11.93 -5.52 -11.13
C SER A 99 -12.88 -5.04 -12.21
N VAL A 100 -13.40 -6.01 -12.98
CA VAL A 100 -14.46 -5.79 -13.96
C VAL A 100 -15.64 -6.69 -13.59
N PRO A 101 -16.85 -6.13 -13.38
CA PRO A 101 -18.04 -6.92 -13.10
C PRO A 101 -18.48 -7.70 -14.34
N GLY A 102 -18.70 -9.00 -14.18
CA GLY A 102 -19.25 -9.88 -15.22
C GLY A 102 -20.77 -9.74 -15.37
N PRO A 103 -21.35 -10.21 -16.49
CA PRO A 103 -22.80 -10.20 -16.70
C PRO A 103 -23.60 -11.02 -15.68
N ASP A 104 -22.95 -12.01 -15.07
CA ASP A 104 -23.47 -12.89 -14.01
C ASP A 104 -23.25 -12.32 -12.59
N GLY A 105 -22.68 -11.12 -12.49
CA GLY A 105 -22.35 -10.47 -11.22
C GLY A 105 -21.04 -10.98 -10.59
N ILE A 106 -20.31 -11.88 -11.25
CA ILE A 106 -19.00 -12.34 -10.78
C ILE A 106 -17.94 -11.33 -11.23
N GLU A 107 -17.19 -10.78 -10.27
CA GLU A 107 -16.10 -9.86 -10.59
C GLU A 107 -14.83 -10.61 -11.02
N THR A 108 -14.23 -10.15 -12.11
CA THR A 108 -12.88 -10.58 -12.51
C THR A 108 -11.86 -9.62 -11.91
N HIS A 109 -11.08 -10.09 -10.94
CA HIS A 109 -10.06 -9.29 -10.26
C HIS A 109 -8.67 -9.38 -10.92
N PHE A 110 -7.94 -8.27 -10.89
CA PHE A 110 -6.55 -8.15 -11.27
C PHE A 110 -5.75 -7.73 -10.03
N ASP A 111 -5.34 -8.70 -9.21
CA ASP A 111 -4.73 -8.42 -7.89
C ASP A 111 -3.19 -8.34 -7.92
N GLU A 112 -2.56 -8.59 -9.06
CA GLU A 112 -1.10 -8.61 -9.19
C GLU A 112 -0.58 -7.25 -9.66
N LEU A 113 -0.36 -6.31 -8.73
CA LEU A 113 0.25 -5.01 -9.03
C LEU A 113 1.64 -5.18 -9.65
N GLN A 114 1.87 -4.48 -10.77
CA GLN A 114 3.12 -4.52 -11.53
C GLN A 114 3.88 -3.19 -11.48
N ASP A 115 3.18 -2.07 -11.70
CA ASP A 115 3.75 -0.73 -11.65
C ASP A 115 2.71 0.31 -11.25
N VAL A 116 3.18 1.46 -10.77
CA VAL A 116 2.37 2.62 -10.40
C VAL A 116 2.99 3.87 -11.01
N PHE A 117 2.15 4.73 -11.58
CA PHE A 117 2.52 6.06 -12.03
C PHE A 117 1.69 7.12 -11.30
N ILE A 118 2.38 8.14 -10.78
CA ILE A 118 1.76 9.22 -10.02
C ILE A 118 1.73 10.46 -10.90
N GLN A 119 0.56 10.75 -11.44
CA GLN A 119 0.36 11.95 -12.25
C GLN A 119 0.09 13.14 -11.34
N GLN A 120 1.04 14.07 -11.28
CA GLN A 120 0.85 15.33 -10.56
C GLN A 120 -0.24 16.17 -11.23
N THR A 121 -1.11 16.74 -10.42
CA THR A 121 -2.09 17.73 -10.85
C THR A 121 -1.66 19.12 -10.39
N GLN A 122 -2.46 20.16 -10.67
CA GLN A 122 -2.20 21.49 -10.11
C GLN A 122 -2.27 21.51 -8.58
N ASP A 123 -3.05 20.60 -7.99
CA ASP A 123 -3.08 20.38 -6.55
C ASP A 123 -2.16 19.19 -6.21
N THR A 124 -0.96 19.50 -5.69
CA THR A 124 0.04 18.49 -5.32
C THR A 124 -0.44 17.54 -4.21
N LYS A 125 -1.50 17.90 -3.48
CA LYS A 125 -2.14 17.02 -2.48
C LYS A 125 -3.07 15.99 -3.13
N ASN A 126 -3.44 16.18 -4.39
CA ASN A 126 -4.37 15.31 -5.11
C ASN A 126 -3.80 14.89 -6.47
N PRO A 127 -2.66 14.16 -6.51
CA PRO A 127 -2.24 13.48 -7.71
C PRO A 127 -3.25 12.39 -8.10
N VAL A 128 -3.28 12.04 -9.39
CA VAL A 128 -4.01 10.88 -9.90
C VAL A 128 -3.06 9.68 -9.94
N ILE A 129 -3.51 8.55 -9.40
CA ILE A 129 -2.70 7.33 -9.32
C ILE A 129 -3.16 6.37 -10.42
N TYR A 130 -2.24 6.06 -11.33
CA TYR A 130 -2.41 5.00 -12.32
C TYR A 130 -1.66 3.77 -11.84
N ALA A 131 -2.28 2.60 -11.89
CA ALA A 131 -1.65 1.37 -11.50
C ALA A 131 -1.94 0.27 -12.52
N VAL A 132 -0.89 -0.47 -12.87
CA VAL A 132 -0.93 -1.58 -13.82
C VAL A 132 -1.01 -2.89 -13.04
N PHE A 133 -1.98 -3.72 -13.37
CA PHE A 133 -2.23 -4.99 -12.73
C PHE A 133 -2.24 -6.12 -13.75
N SER A 134 -1.92 -7.33 -13.30
CA SER A 134 -2.20 -8.56 -14.03
C SER A 134 -3.23 -9.42 -13.30
N ALA A 135 -3.88 -10.31 -14.04
CA ALA A 135 -4.77 -11.31 -13.45
C ALA A 135 -3.96 -12.29 -12.58
N SER A 136 -4.59 -12.76 -11.51
CA SER A 136 -4.03 -13.79 -10.64
C SER A 136 -4.19 -15.16 -11.30
N GLY A 137 -3.12 -15.96 -11.34
CA GLY A 137 -3.14 -17.33 -11.86
C GLY A 137 -2.51 -17.52 -13.25
N SER A 138 -2.17 -18.76 -13.57
CA SER A 138 -1.41 -19.11 -14.78
C SER A 138 -2.27 -19.38 -16.01
N VAL A 139 -3.57 -19.64 -15.81
CA VAL A 139 -4.49 -20.10 -16.87
C VAL A 139 -5.05 -18.92 -17.66
N PHE A 140 -5.49 -17.85 -16.97
CA PHE A 140 -5.99 -16.64 -17.60
C PHE A 140 -4.91 -15.56 -17.57
N LYS A 141 -4.44 -15.14 -18.76
CA LYS A 141 -3.49 -14.05 -18.90
C LYS A 141 -4.25 -12.79 -19.29
N GLY A 142 -4.31 -11.83 -18.38
CA GLY A 142 -4.92 -10.53 -18.61
C GLY A 142 -4.17 -9.45 -17.85
N SER A 143 -4.27 -8.22 -18.34
CA SER A 143 -3.75 -7.03 -17.67
C SER A 143 -4.81 -5.94 -17.65
N ALA A 144 -4.75 -5.09 -16.64
CA ALA A 144 -5.66 -3.97 -16.47
C ALA A 144 -4.88 -2.74 -16.00
N VAL A 145 -5.40 -1.57 -16.32
CA VAL A 145 -4.94 -0.29 -15.76
C VAL A 145 -6.11 0.30 -14.99
N CYS A 146 -5.94 0.48 -13.68
CA CYS A 146 -6.92 1.13 -12.83
C CYS A 146 -6.40 2.50 -12.39
N VAL A 147 -7.36 3.41 -12.17
CA VAL A 147 -7.10 4.79 -11.76
C VAL A 147 -7.72 5.02 -10.39
N TYR A 148 -6.97 5.63 -9.49
CA TYR A 148 -7.41 5.91 -8.12
C TYR A 148 -7.24 7.40 -7.80
N SER A 149 -8.22 7.96 -7.12
CA SER A 149 -8.14 9.31 -6.59
C SER A 149 -7.56 9.29 -5.17
N MET A 150 -6.81 10.34 -4.81
CA MET A 150 -6.34 10.48 -3.42
C MET A 150 -7.49 10.74 -2.44
N ALA A 151 -8.62 11.27 -2.90
CA ALA A 151 -9.81 11.46 -2.07
C ALA A 151 -10.38 10.11 -1.58
N ASP A 152 -10.54 9.13 -2.48
CA ASP A 152 -11.04 7.79 -2.14
C ASP A 152 -10.08 7.06 -1.21
N ILE A 153 -8.77 7.15 -1.50
CA ILE A 153 -7.73 6.54 -0.66
C ILE A 153 -7.79 7.09 0.77
N ARG A 154 -7.89 8.41 0.93
CA ARG A 154 -8.00 9.04 2.25
C ARG A 154 -9.29 8.67 2.96
N MET A 155 -10.41 8.61 2.23
CA MET A 155 -11.69 8.18 2.76
C MET A 155 -11.60 6.77 3.35
N VAL A 156 -10.98 5.81 2.65
CA VAL A 156 -10.76 4.45 3.15
C VAL A 156 -9.90 4.45 4.40
N PHE A 157 -8.78 5.18 4.40
CA PHE A 157 -7.90 5.20 5.57
C PHE A 157 -8.45 5.94 6.79
N ASN A 158 -9.49 6.75 6.61
CA ASN A 158 -10.22 7.41 7.69
C ASN A 158 -11.54 6.67 8.02
N GLY A 159 -11.81 5.56 7.34
CA GLY A 159 -12.90 4.64 7.60
C GLY A 159 -12.58 3.64 8.72
N PRO A 160 -13.50 2.68 8.96
CA PRO A 160 -13.37 1.66 10.00
C PRO A 160 -12.25 0.63 9.77
#